data_AF-A0A381VRU4-F1
#
_entry.id   AF-A0A381VRU4-F1
#
_cell.length_a   1.000
_cell.length_b   1.000
_cell.length_c   1.000
_cell.angle_alpha   90.00
_cell.angle_beta   90.00
_cell.angle_gamma   90.00
#
_symmetry.space_group_name_H-M   'P 1'
#
loop_
_entity.id
_entity.type
_entity.pdbx_description
1 polymer ?
#
loop_
_entity_poly.entity_id
_entity_poly.type
_entity_poly.pdbx_seq_one_letter_code
_entity_poly.pdbx_strand_id
1 'polypeptide(L)'
;MNDTKPFAITLDVGGSLLNKTGSWRTERPVYLDRLPPCNDMCPAGENIQEWLYHAENGEYKKAWLEIMKNNPFPAVMGRVCYHSCEDACNRVHLDDPVGINSVERFLGDQALINQWKVEPGKSSGKKIMIVGAGMAGLACAYHLRLFGHDVTIFESSSKSGGMVRYGIPKYRMPNEKLNAEIHRIQDMGVTIELNTKIDDVIATKEKYGFDAVFLSIGAQNAKLVDIKSDQSIPSLSAIEILRGIEDDVATGLHGHVVVYGGGNTAIDVARSAVRMGAKSVKVVVRNSQDKMPAHYEEINEALEERVEIVPFRSISEIKKGQLILEKMKADGKRSKPTGKFESIEASVVVQALGQNVDESLLDNLSGLKLEDGVLEVDAHMMSPIEGVFAGGDMVPSERNVTVAIGHGKKAARNIDQWLQGKFQKPSKKHEIADHSMMNTWYYSDAPRTIRPMLDAVRRQSGFAEVVGDLDETNAAFEARRCMSCGNCFECDNCYGVCPDNAVIKLGAGKRFEFKYDYCKGCAMCATECPCGAIKMEPELI
;
A
#
# COMPACT_ATOMS: atom_id res chain seq x y z
N MET A 1 -31.00 -54.96 39.91
CA MET A 1 -30.05 -54.43 40.90
C MET A 1 -30.70 -53.19 41.48
N ASN A 2 -30.89 -53.14 42.80
CA ASN A 2 -31.52 -52.01 43.47
C ASN A 2 -30.62 -50.78 43.31
N ASP A 3 -31.15 -49.76 42.66
CA ASP A 3 -30.48 -48.50 42.39
C ASP A 3 -30.54 -47.63 43.66
N THR A 4 -29.76 -48.00 44.68
CA THR A 4 -29.65 -47.23 45.92
C THR A 4 -28.59 -46.16 45.74
N LYS A 5 -29.00 -44.99 45.22
CA LYS A 5 -28.12 -43.81 45.24
C LYS A 5 -27.78 -43.46 46.70
N PRO A 6 -26.53 -43.02 46.98
CA PRO A 6 -26.15 -42.53 48.30
C PRO A 6 -27.09 -41.41 48.78
N PHE A 7 -27.30 -41.29 50.10
CA PHE A 7 -28.22 -40.33 50.73
C PHE A 7 -28.08 -38.88 50.25
N ALA A 8 -26.89 -38.46 49.82
CA ALA A 8 -26.61 -37.10 49.33
C ALA A 8 -26.69 -36.94 47.80
N ILE A 9 -27.02 -37.99 47.04
CA ILE A 9 -27.13 -37.96 45.58
C ILE A 9 -28.60 -38.11 45.19
N THR A 10 -29.28 -36.98 45.01
CA THR A 10 -30.71 -36.92 44.72
C THR A 10 -31.03 -36.89 43.23
N LEU A 11 -30.03 -36.68 42.37
CA LEU A 11 -30.20 -36.56 40.91
C LEU A 11 -29.46 -37.70 40.19
N ASP A 12 -30.04 -38.18 39.09
CA ASP A 12 -29.33 -39.01 38.11
C ASP A 12 -28.22 -38.20 37.43
N VAL A 13 -27.19 -38.90 36.92
CA VAL A 13 -26.23 -38.28 36.00
C VAL A 13 -26.99 -37.85 34.74
N GLY A 14 -27.27 -36.55 34.64
CA GLY A 14 -27.91 -35.93 33.47
C GLY A 14 -26.92 -35.11 32.66
N GLY A 15 -27.08 -35.08 31.33
CA GLY A 15 -26.34 -34.14 30.48
C GLY A 15 -26.93 -32.73 30.55
N SER A 16 -26.13 -31.71 30.21
CA SER A 16 -26.59 -30.31 30.11
C SER A 16 -27.80 -30.15 29.17
N LEU A 17 -27.97 -31.03 28.18
CA LEU A 17 -29.11 -31.05 27.26
C LEU A 17 -30.47 -31.32 27.93
N LEU A 18 -30.50 -31.85 29.15
CA LEU A 18 -31.74 -32.02 29.93
C LEU A 18 -32.19 -30.70 30.57
N ASN A 19 -31.27 -29.75 30.77
CA ASN A 19 -31.53 -28.47 31.43
C ASN A 19 -31.31 -27.31 30.44
N LYS A 20 -32.38 -26.59 30.10
CA LYS A 20 -32.30 -25.37 29.28
C LYS A 20 -31.67 -24.21 30.06
N THR A 21 -30.37 -24.29 30.32
CA THR A 21 -29.59 -23.30 31.07
C THR A 21 -29.54 -21.93 30.40
N GLY A 22 -30.01 -21.83 29.16
CA GLY A 22 -30.18 -20.58 28.43
C GLY A 22 -30.93 -19.51 29.21
N SER A 23 -31.93 -19.87 29.99
CA SER A 23 -32.74 -18.91 30.76
C SER A 23 -31.98 -18.22 31.90
N TRP A 24 -30.74 -18.62 32.20
CA TRP A 24 -29.94 -18.04 33.28
C TRP A 24 -29.06 -16.86 32.83
N ARG A 25 -28.96 -16.62 31.52
CA ARG A 25 -28.00 -15.66 30.95
C ARG A 25 -28.48 -14.22 31.10
N THR A 26 -27.54 -13.31 31.35
CA THR A 26 -27.72 -11.86 31.21
C THR A 26 -27.09 -11.32 29.92
N GLU A 27 -26.20 -12.10 29.31
CA GLU A 27 -25.50 -11.81 28.06
C GLU A 27 -25.42 -13.06 27.20
N ARG A 28 -25.31 -12.90 25.88
CA ARG A 28 -25.15 -13.98 24.93
C ARG A 28 -23.95 -13.76 24.00
N PRO A 29 -23.27 -14.84 23.59
CA PRO A 29 -22.20 -14.72 22.60
C PRO A 29 -22.78 -14.53 21.19
N VAL A 30 -22.13 -13.68 20.40
CA VAL A 30 -22.44 -13.40 19.00
C VAL A 30 -21.13 -13.42 18.21
N TYR A 31 -21.13 -14.11 17.07
CA TYR A 31 -20.03 -14.03 16.11
C TYR A 31 -20.10 -12.73 15.33
N LEU A 32 -18.97 -12.06 15.18
CA LEU A 32 -18.84 -10.83 14.42
C LEU A 32 -17.70 -10.96 13.42
N ASP A 33 -17.86 -10.29 12.28
CA ASP A 33 -16.79 -10.08 11.32
C ASP A 33 -16.20 -8.69 11.53
N ARG A 34 -15.05 -8.64 12.19
CA ARG A 34 -14.36 -7.38 12.49
C ARG A 34 -13.38 -7.05 11.37
N LEU A 35 -13.01 -5.78 11.28
CA LEU A 35 -12.00 -5.32 10.35
C LEU A 35 -10.60 -5.57 10.93
N PRO A 36 -9.76 -6.42 10.33
CA PRO A 36 -8.38 -6.56 10.75
C PRO A 36 -7.64 -5.23 10.60
N PRO A 37 -6.75 -4.85 11.52
CA PRO A 37 -6.06 -3.55 11.46
C PRO A 37 -5.17 -3.42 10.21
N CYS A 38 -4.57 -4.52 9.76
CA CYS A 38 -3.82 -4.54 8.49
C CYS A 38 -4.72 -4.21 7.28
N ASN A 39 -5.94 -4.76 7.22
CA ASN A 39 -6.90 -4.47 6.16
C ASN A 39 -7.35 -3.00 6.20
N ASP A 40 -7.61 -2.44 7.39
CA ASP A 40 -8.04 -1.04 7.53
C ASP A 40 -6.96 -0.06 7.06
N MET A 41 -5.69 -0.38 7.34
CA MET A 41 -4.54 0.45 7.01
C MET A 41 -4.06 0.33 5.57
N CYS A 42 -4.54 -0.66 4.81
CA CYS A 42 -4.17 -0.82 3.41
C CYS A 42 -4.92 0.19 2.52
N PRO A 43 -4.24 1.16 1.88
CA PRO A 43 -4.93 2.18 1.08
C PRO A 43 -5.63 1.63 -0.18
N ALA A 44 -5.18 0.49 -0.71
CA ALA A 44 -5.84 -0.21 -1.81
C ALA A 44 -7.12 -0.96 -1.35
N GLY A 45 -7.29 -1.12 -0.03
CA GLY A 45 -8.40 -1.84 0.60
C GLY A 45 -8.34 -3.34 0.34
N GLU A 46 -7.15 -3.93 0.41
CA GLU A 46 -6.96 -5.36 0.28
C GLU A 46 -7.50 -6.14 1.50
N ASN A 47 -7.95 -7.37 1.24
CA ASN A 47 -8.30 -8.30 2.29
C ASN A 47 -7.09 -9.18 2.67
N ILE A 48 -6.16 -8.57 3.42
CA ILE A 48 -4.87 -9.17 3.77
C ILE A 48 -5.02 -10.49 4.50
N GLN A 49 -5.94 -10.53 5.47
CA GLN A 49 -6.24 -11.74 6.21
C GLN A 49 -6.67 -12.91 5.30
N GLU A 50 -7.58 -12.68 4.35
CA GLU A 50 -8.11 -13.74 3.48
C GLU A 50 -7.04 -14.28 2.52
N TRP A 51 -6.25 -13.41 1.90
CA TRP A 51 -5.22 -13.89 1.00
C TRP A 51 -4.06 -14.55 1.74
N LEU A 52 -3.75 -14.15 2.99
CA LEU A 52 -2.81 -14.87 3.84
C LEU A 52 -3.34 -16.26 4.22
N TYR A 53 -4.64 -16.39 4.51
CA TYR A 53 -5.30 -17.66 4.78
C TYR A 53 -5.20 -18.65 3.60
N HIS A 54 -5.31 -18.16 2.37
CA HIS A 54 -5.04 -19.00 1.19
C HIS A 54 -3.54 -19.34 1.05
N ALA A 55 -2.65 -18.38 1.31
CA ALA A 55 -1.21 -18.55 1.17
C ALA A 55 -0.62 -19.57 2.16
N GLU A 56 -1.11 -19.61 3.41
CA GLU A 56 -0.65 -20.60 4.41
C GLU A 56 -0.95 -22.06 4.03
N ASN A 57 -1.98 -22.25 3.21
CA ASN A 57 -2.43 -23.55 2.72
C ASN A 57 -1.82 -23.93 1.36
N GLY A 58 -0.90 -23.11 0.84
CA GLY A 58 -0.30 -23.30 -0.49
C GLY A 58 -1.24 -22.98 -1.65
N GLU A 59 -2.39 -22.37 -1.39
CA GLU A 59 -3.39 -22.01 -2.41
C GLU A 59 -3.03 -20.68 -3.10
N TYR A 60 -1.79 -20.54 -3.56
CA TYR A 60 -1.21 -19.26 -3.99
C TYR A 60 -1.98 -18.57 -5.12
N LYS A 61 -2.56 -19.32 -6.06
CA LYS A 61 -3.40 -18.73 -7.10
C LYS A 61 -4.67 -18.10 -6.53
N LYS A 62 -5.28 -18.70 -5.50
CA LYS A 62 -6.47 -18.13 -4.84
C LYS A 62 -6.09 -16.89 -4.02
N ALA A 63 -4.97 -16.96 -3.30
CA ALA A 63 -4.41 -15.81 -2.58
C ALA A 63 -4.17 -14.63 -3.52
N TRP A 64 -3.50 -14.88 -4.66
CA TRP A 64 -3.27 -13.86 -5.68
C TRP A 64 -4.58 -13.31 -6.27
N LEU A 65 -5.56 -14.17 -6.60
CA LEU A 65 -6.86 -13.72 -7.09
C LEU A 65 -7.59 -12.82 -6.08
N GLU A 66 -7.45 -13.07 -4.78
CA GLU A 66 -8.00 -12.23 -3.73
C GLU A 66 -7.32 -10.84 -3.68
N ILE A 67 -5.99 -10.77 -3.83
CA ILE A 67 -5.28 -9.49 -3.98
C ILE A 67 -5.79 -8.74 -5.22
N MET A 68 -5.89 -9.43 -6.36
CA MET A 68 -6.32 -8.87 -7.65
C MET A 68 -7.74 -8.31 -7.65
N LYS A 69 -8.59 -8.62 -6.68
CA LYS A 69 -9.89 -7.94 -6.48
C LYS A 69 -9.72 -6.44 -6.15
N ASN A 70 -8.57 -6.06 -5.61
CA ASN A 70 -8.31 -4.73 -5.07
C ASN A 70 -7.09 -4.07 -5.74
N ASN A 71 -6.01 -4.83 -5.88
CA ASN A 71 -4.71 -4.36 -6.35
C ASN A 71 -4.23 -5.21 -7.55
N PRO A 72 -4.13 -4.63 -8.75
CA PRO A 72 -3.67 -5.37 -9.94
C PRO A 72 -2.14 -5.51 -10.04
N PHE A 73 -1.39 -5.04 -9.04
CA PHE A 73 0.07 -4.94 -9.06
C PHE A 73 0.79 -5.58 -7.87
N PRO A 74 0.49 -6.82 -7.47
CA PRO A 74 1.17 -7.46 -6.33
C PRO A 74 2.69 -7.58 -6.50
N ALA A 75 3.20 -7.79 -7.73
CA ALA A 75 4.66 -7.88 -7.93
C ALA A 75 5.32 -6.51 -7.74
N VAL A 76 4.68 -5.42 -8.20
CA VAL A 76 5.18 -4.06 -7.94
C VAL A 76 5.05 -3.70 -6.46
N MET A 77 3.90 -3.97 -5.83
CA MET A 77 3.63 -3.58 -4.43
C MET A 77 4.52 -4.33 -3.45
N GLY A 78 4.86 -5.59 -3.74
CA GLY A 78 5.89 -6.33 -3.03
C GLY A 78 7.28 -5.67 -2.98
N ARG A 79 7.54 -4.62 -3.78
CA ARG A 79 8.83 -3.92 -3.89
C ARG A 79 8.80 -2.47 -3.45
N VAL A 80 7.70 -1.77 -3.71
CA VAL A 80 7.63 -0.31 -3.54
C VAL A 80 6.64 0.13 -2.47
N CYS A 81 5.82 -0.79 -1.96
CA CYS A 81 4.86 -0.50 -0.90
C CYS A 81 5.58 -0.13 0.39
N TYR A 82 4.98 0.79 1.14
CA TYR A 82 5.45 1.24 2.45
C TYR A 82 4.89 0.41 3.61
N HIS A 83 4.12 -0.65 3.29
CA HIS A 83 3.65 -1.68 4.20
C HIS A 83 3.08 -1.14 5.54
N SER A 84 2.27 -0.07 5.48
CA SER A 84 1.53 0.49 6.63
C SER A 84 0.64 -0.52 7.34
N CYS A 85 0.28 -1.60 6.65
CA CYS A 85 -0.43 -2.74 7.20
C CYS A 85 0.40 -3.56 8.20
N GLU A 86 1.73 -3.60 8.06
CA GLU A 86 2.64 -4.26 9.00
C GLU A 86 2.82 -3.43 10.27
N ASP A 87 2.87 -2.09 10.15
CA ASP A 87 2.98 -1.18 11.30
C ASP A 87 1.78 -1.29 12.26
N ALA A 88 0.59 -1.58 11.72
CA ALA A 88 -0.64 -1.75 12.49
C ALA A 88 -0.95 -3.22 12.83
N CYS A 89 -0.08 -4.17 12.49
CA CYS A 89 -0.32 -5.58 12.75
C CYS A 89 -0.36 -5.86 14.26
N ASN A 90 -1.45 -6.43 14.79
CA ASN A 90 -1.55 -6.77 16.23
C ASN A 90 -0.44 -7.73 16.73
N ARG A 91 0.26 -8.43 15.82
CA ARG A 91 1.31 -9.39 16.19
C ARG A 91 2.54 -8.70 16.81
N VAL A 92 2.72 -7.39 16.60
CA VAL A 92 3.78 -6.59 17.25
C VAL A 92 3.73 -6.62 18.79
N HIS A 93 2.59 -7.01 19.37
CA HIS A 93 2.43 -7.16 20.82
C HIS A 93 2.86 -8.54 21.35
N LEU A 94 3.15 -9.48 20.44
CA LEU A 94 3.67 -10.82 20.75
C LEU A 94 5.15 -10.90 20.38
N ASP A 95 5.46 -10.70 19.09
CA ASP A 95 6.82 -10.73 18.54
C ASP A 95 7.01 -9.66 17.45
N ASP A 96 7.27 -10.08 16.20
CA ASP A 96 7.43 -9.22 15.03
C ASP A 96 6.14 -9.19 14.19
N PRO A 97 5.84 -8.10 13.46
CA PRO A 97 4.70 -8.09 12.54
C PRO A 97 4.82 -9.19 11.49
N VAL A 98 3.68 -9.62 10.97
CA VAL A 98 3.64 -10.54 9.82
C VAL A 98 4.27 -9.85 8.61
N GLY A 99 5.15 -10.55 7.88
CA GLY A 99 5.77 -10.11 6.64
C GLY A 99 4.80 -10.09 5.46
N ILE A 100 3.71 -9.33 5.59
CA ILE A 100 2.65 -9.15 4.59
C ILE A 100 3.26 -8.78 3.24
N ASN A 101 4.15 -7.78 3.20
CA ASN A 101 4.78 -7.32 1.97
C ASN A 101 5.62 -8.41 1.31
N SER A 102 6.34 -9.20 2.10
CA SER A 102 7.17 -10.29 1.56
C SER A 102 6.34 -11.44 0.97
N VAL A 103 5.17 -11.73 1.54
CA VAL A 103 4.24 -12.71 0.97
C VAL A 103 3.53 -12.16 -0.27
N GLU A 104 3.10 -10.90 -0.26
CA GLU A 104 2.51 -10.24 -1.44
C GLU A 104 3.49 -10.26 -2.62
N ARG A 105 4.77 -9.96 -2.36
CA ARG A 105 5.84 -10.03 -3.35
C ARG A 105 5.98 -11.43 -3.94
N PHE A 106 6.05 -12.45 -3.08
CA PHE A 106 6.13 -13.84 -3.51
C PHE A 106 4.93 -14.22 -4.39
N LEU A 107 3.71 -13.87 -3.98
CA LEU A 107 2.49 -14.15 -4.76
C LEU A 107 2.49 -13.43 -6.11
N GLY A 108 2.96 -12.18 -6.15
CA GLY A 108 3.14 -11.41 -7.37
C GLY A 108 4.11 -12.08 -8.33
N ASP A 109 5.29 -12.48 -7.85
CA ASP A 109 6.31 -13.13 -8.68
C ASP A 109 5.86 -14.53 -9.13
N GLN A 110 5.14 -15.29 -8.28
CA GLN A 110 4.51 -16.55 -8.68
C GLN A 110 3.48 -16.37 -9.79
N ALA A 111 2.70 -15.28 -9.76
CA ALA A 111 1.75 -14.97 -10.82
C ALA A 111 2.45 -14.66 -12.15
N LEU A 112 3.63 -14.03 -12.11
CA LEU A 112 4.45 -13.79 -13.31
C LEU A 112 5.01 -15.10 -13.87
N ILE A 113 5.61 -15.94 -13.01
CA ILE A 113 6.20 -17.24 -13.38
C ILE A 113 5.15 -18.16 -14.01
N ASN A 114 3.98 -18.26 -13.38
CA ASN A 114 2.90 -19.15 -13.80
C ASN A 114 1.93 -18.49 -14.80
N GLN A 115 2.21 -17.25 -15.21
CA GLN A 115 1.39 -16.48 -16.16
C GLN A 115 -0.11 -16.47 -15.80
N TRP A 116 -0.42 -16.26 -14.51
CA TRP A 116 -1.81 -16.21 -14.07
C TRP A 116 -2.52 -14.98 -14.66
N LYS A 117 -3.79 -15.20 -15.03
CA LYS A 117 -4.64 -14.20 -15.70
C LYS A 117 -5.95 -14.02 -14.95
N VAL A 118 -6.53 -12.84 -15.14
CA VAL A 118 -7.89 -12.48 -14.72
C VAL A 118 -8.70 -12.20 -15.98
N GLU A 119 -9.90 -12.78 -16.06
CA GLU A 119 -10.78 -12.59 -17.20
C GLU A 119 -11.51 -11.24 -17.10
N PRO A 120 -11.62 -10.48 -18.20
CA PRO A 120 -12.38 -9.23 -18.21
C PRO A 120 -13.89 -9.46 -18.08
N GLY A 121 -14.61 -8.39 -17.74
CA GLY A 121 -16.06 -8.37 -17.74
C GLY A 121 -16.66 -8.43 -19.14
N LYS A 122 -17.95 -8.83 -19.22
CA LYS A 122 -18.73 -8.76 -20.47
C LYS A 122 -18.91 -7.31 -20.89
N SER A 123 -18.80 -7.03 -22.19
CA SER A 123 -18.90 -5.66 -22.71
C SER A 123 -20.17 -4.95 -22.22
N SER A 124 -19.98 -3.76 -21.63
CA SER A 124 -21.06 -2.87 -21.20
C SER A 124 -21.52 -1.92 -22.32
N GLY A 125 -20.75 -1.82 -23.41
CA GLY A 125 -20.95 -0.86 -24.49
C GLY A 125 -20.55 0.58 -24.15
N LYS A 126 -19.94 0.83 -22.99
CA LYS A 126 -19.49 2.15 -22.53
C LYS A 126 -18.00 2.35 -22.78
N LYS A 127 -17.60 3.57 -23.13
CA LYS A 127 -16.22 3.95 -23.46
C LYS A 127 -15.67 4.94 -22.46
N ILE A 128 -14.52 4.62 -21.88
CA ILE A 128 -13.89 5.43 -20.83
C ILE A 128 -12.50 5.89 -21.27
N MET A 129 -12.25 7.17 -21.11
CA MET A 129 -10.94 7.79 -21.35
C MET A 129 -10.18 7.93 -20.05
N ILE A 130 -8.88 7.60 -20.07
CA ILE A 130 -7.97 7.82 -18.96
C ILE A 130 -6.80 8.66 -19.45
N VAL A 131 -6.41 9.68 -18.69
CA VAL A 131 -5.24 10.53 -18.99
C VAL A 131 -4.14 10.20 -17.97
N GLY A 132 -3.02 9.68 -18.47
CA GLY A 132 -1.88 9.20 -17.69
C GLY A 132 -1.91 7.68 -17.47
N ALA A 133 -0.85 6.99 -17.87
CA ALA A 133 -0.63 5.56 -17.63
C ALA A 133 0.25 5.31 -16.40
N GLY A 134 0.04 6.09 -15.34
CA GLY A 134 0.58 5.82 -14.01
C GLY A 134 -0.22 4.75 -13.26
N MET A 135 0.18 4.42 -12.04
CA MET A 135 -0.44 3.35 -11.26
C MET A 135 -1.94 3.58 -10.97
N ALA A 136 -2.35 4.83 -10.74
CA ALA A 136 -3.76 5.18 -10.60
C ALA A 136 -4.56 4.93 -11.89
N GLY A 137 -4.05 5.40 -13.04
CA GLY A 137 -4.70 5.23 -14.33
C GLY A 137 -4.81 3.77 -14.75
N LEU A 138 -3.72 3.01 -14.59
CA LEU A 138 -3.70 1.58 -14.90
C LEU A 138 -4.59 0.76 -13.96
N ALA A 139 -4.61 1.07 -12.66
CA ALA A 139 -5.52 0.42 -11.70
C ALA A 139 -6.99 0.73 -12.04
N CYS A 140 -7.30 1.98 -12.39
CA CYS A 140 -8.63 2.37 -12.85
C CYS A 140 -9.03 1.59 -14.11
N ALA A 141 -8.13 1.49 -15.08
CA ALA A 141 -8.35 0.75 -16.32
C ALA A 141 -8.66 -0.73 -16.06
N TYR A 142 -7.85 -1.38 -15.22
CA TYR A 142 -8.06 -2.77 -14.82
C TYR A 142 -9.47 -2.99 -14.25
N HIS A 143 -9.87 -2.19 -13.27
CA HIS A 143 -11.19 -2.33 -12.63
C HIS A 143 -12.34 -2.00 -13.59
N LEU A 144 -12.20 -0.98 -14.45
CA LEU A 144 -13.18 -0.68 -15.50
C LEU A 144 -13.33 -1.81 -16.52
N ARG A 145 -12.24 -2.52 -16.86
CA ARG A 145 -12.30 -3.72 -17.68
C ARG A 145 -13.01 -4.88 -17.00
N LEU A 146 -12.86 -5.06 -15.69
CA LEU A 146 -13.64 -6.05 -14.93
C LEU A 146 -15.14 -5.73 -14.95
N PHE A 147 -15.52 -4.45 -14.96
CA PHE A 147 -16.91 -4.02 -15.14
C PHE A 147 -17.40 -4.10 -16.59
N GLY A 148 -16.51 -4.40 -17.55
CA GLY A 148 -16.88 -4.61 -18.94
C GLY A 148 -16.79 -3.37 -19.84
N HIS A 149 -16.29 -2.24 -19.33
CA HIS A 149 -16.16 -1.01 -20.10
C HIS A 149 -14.99 -1.08 -21.08
N ASP A 150 -15.07 -0.41 -22.22
CA ASP A 150 -13.97 -0.24 -23.15
C ASP A 150 -13.10 0.93 -22.67
N VAL A 151 -11.78 0.71 -22.52
CA VAL A 151 -10.88 1.69 -21.89
C VAL A 151 -9.74 2.06 -22.81
N THR A 152 -9.49 3.36 -22.95
CA THR A 152 -8.33 3.92 -23.65
C THR A 152 -7.56 4.85 -22.72
N ILE A 153 -6.27 4.57 -22.54
CA ILE A 153 -5.35 5.41 -21.77
C ILE A 153 -4.50 6.23 -22.74
N PHE A 154 -4.41 7.54 -22.52
CA PHE A 154 -3.48 8.42 -23.22
C PHE A 154 -2.31 8.78 -22.31
N GLU A 155 -1.09 8.46 -22.73
CA GLU A 155 0.15 8.68 -21.97
C GLU A 155 1.10 9.57 -22.76
N SER A 156 1.58 10.64 -22.14
CA SER A 156 2.49 11.59 -22.77
C SER A 156 3.90 11.03 -22.99
N SER A 157 4.32 10.08 -22.15
CA SER A 157 5.64 9.44 -22.20
C SER A 157 5.70 8.30 -23.21
N SER A 158 6.92 7.87 -23.53
CA SER A 158 7.19 6.76 -24.45
C SER A 158 6.89 5.38 -23.87
N LYS A 159 6.73 5.27 -22.54
CA LYS A 159 6.41 4.02 -21.82
C LYS A 159 5.42 4.30 -20.69
N SER A 160 4.58 3.32 -20.37
CA SER A 160 3.62 3.35 -19.26
C SER A 160 4.26 2.93 -17.93
N GLY A 161 3.65 3.30 -16.81
CA GLY A 161 4.11 3.01 -15.44
C GLY A 161 4.33 4.26 -14.58
N GLY A 162 4.32 5.45 -15.18
CA GLY A 162 4.44 6.73 -14.46
C GLY A 162 5.66 6.78 -13.52
N MET A 163 5.46 7.31 -12.31
CA MET A 163 6.56 7.48 -11.34
C MET A 163 7.17 6.17 -10.84
N VAL A 164 6.47 5.04 -10.93
CA VAL A 164 7.09 3.73 -10.62
C VAL A 164 8.16 3.37 -11.63
N ARG A 165 7.98 3.73 -12.91
CA ARG A 165 9.01 3.56 -13.94
C ARG A 165 10.09 4.64 -13.85
N TYR A 166 9.67 5.90 -13.82
CA TYR A 166 10.59 7.03 -14.04
C TYR A 166 11.19 7.60 -12.76
N GLY A 167 10.68 7.21 -11.59
CA GLY A 167 11.12 7.72 -10.29
C GLY A 167 11.68 6.68 -9.33
N ILE A 168 11.47 5.39 -9.58
CA ILE A 168 11.99 4.31 -8.74
C ILE A 168 13.09 3.58 -9.51
N PRO A 169 14.32 3.52 -9.00
CA PRO A 169 15.43 2.87 -9.71
C PRO A 169 15.21 1.37 -9.96
N LYS A 170 15.81 0.87 -11.06
CA LYS A 170 15.75 -0.54 -11.51
C LYS A 170 16.17 -1.55 -10.43
N TYR A 171 17.06 -1.17 -9.49
CA TYR A 171 17.51 -2.04 -8.40
C TYR A 171 16.45 -2.28 -7.31
N ARG A 172 15.41 -1.43 -7.24
CA ARG A 172 14.23 -1.61 -6.39
C ARG A 172 13.05 -2.13 -7.18
N MET A 173 12.81 -1.53 -8.35
CA MET A 173 11.70 -1.92 -9.23
C MET A 173 12.22 -2.33 -10.60
N PRO A 174 12.44 -3.64 -10.83
CA PRO A 174 12.85 -4.13 -12.13
C PRO A 174 11.77 -3.93 -13.20
N ASN A 175 12.18 -3.39 -14.35
CA ASN A 175 11.27 -2.99 -15.42
C ASN A 175 10.50 -4.18 -16.03
N GLU A 176 11.11 -5.36 -16.07
CA GLU A 176 10.47 -6.56 -16.59
C GLU A 176 9.26 -6.98 -15.75
N LYS A 177 9.33 -6.81 -14.43
CA LYS A 177 8.22 -7.12 -13.51
C LYS A 177 7.10 -6.10 -13.67
N LEU A 178 7.44 -4.81 -13.75
CA LEU A 178 6.48 -3.74 -14.05
C LEU A 178 5.78 -3.98 -15.39
N ASN A 179 6.55 -4.24 -16.44
CA ASN A 179 6.03 -4.47 -17.79
C ASN A 179 5.09 -5.66 -17.83
N ALA A 180 5.42 -6.75 -17.13
CA ALA A 180 4.58 -7.95 -17.13
C ALA A 180 3.20 -7.71 -16.51
N GLU A 181 3.10 -6.91 -15.44
CA GLU A 181 1.80 -6.56 -14.84
C GLU A 181 1.02 -5.56 -15.70
N ILE A 182 1.70 -4.62 -16.36
CA ILE A 182 1.07 -3.72 -17.34
C ILE A 182 0.54 -4.51 -18.55
N HIS A 183 1.33 -5.44 -19.08
CA HIS A 183 0.91 -6.31 -20.18
C HIS A 183 -0.30 -7.15 -19.80
N ARG A 184 -0.39 -7.64 -18.55
CA ARG A 184 -1.59 -8.33 -18.04
C ARG A 184 -2.85 -7.47 -18.16
N ILE A 185 -2.75 -6.16 -17.93
CA ILE A 185 -3.87 -5.22 -18.09
C ILE A 185 -4.19 -4.99 -19.57
N GLN A 186 -3.18 -4.89 -20.44
CA GLN A 186 -3.38 -4.78 -21.89
C GLN A 186 -4.03 -6.04 -22.47
N ASP A 187 -3.64 -7.22 -22.01
CA ASP A 187 -4.23 -8.53 -22.37
C ASP A 187 -5.75 -8.60 -22.09
N MET A 188 -6.25 -7.79 -21.14
CA MET A 188 -7.69 -7.68 -20.86
C MET A 188 -8.43 -6.78 -21.86
N GLY A 189 -7.74 -6.19 -22.84
CA GLY A 189 -8.29 -5.31 -23.87
C GLY A 189 -8.18 -3.81 -23.56
N VAL A 190 -7.31 -3.40 -22.62
CA VAL A 190 -7.02 -1.96 -22.41
C VAL A 190 -6.12 -1.46 -23.54
N THR A 191 -6.53 -0.38 -24.19
CA THR A 191 -5.70 0.32 -25.17
C THR A 191 -4.87 1.39 -24.49
N ILE A 192 -3.56 1.45 -24.77
CA ILE A 192 -2.65 2.47 -24.22
C ILE A 192 -1.97 3.18 -25.40
N GLU A 193 -2.35 4.43 -25.61
CA GLU A 193 -1.78 5.33 -26.62
C GLU A 193 -0.62 6.12 -25.99
N LEU A 194 0.60 5.66 -26.27
CA LEU A 194 1.84 6.28 -25.80
C LEU A 194 2.19 7.52 -26.63
N ASN A 195 3.11 8.35 -26.13
CA ASN A 195 3.56 9.60 -26.77
C ASN A 195 2.41 10.56 -27.15
N THR A 196 1.29 10.51 -26.42
CA THR A 196 0.09 11.28 -26.70
C THR A 196 -0.23 12.16 -25.50
N LYS A 197 0.27 13.40 -25.54
CA LYS A 197 -0.13 14.44 -24.59
C LYS A 197 -1.53 14.93 -24.94
N ILE A 198 -2.43 14.96 -23.95
CA ILE A 198 -3.74 15.59 -24.07
C ILE A 198 -3.61 17.01 -23.52
N ASP A 199 -4.02 18.01 -24.31
CA ASP A 199 -4.05 19.42 -23.90
C ASP A 199 -5.49 19.92 -23.65
N ASP A 200 -6.47 19.29 -24.29
CA ASP A 200 -7.90 19.56 -24.09
C ASP A 200 -8.67 18.26 -23.86
N VAL A 201 -9.06 18.06 -22.60
CA VAL A 201 -9.76 16.85 -22.15
C VAL A 201 -11.18 16.78 -22.72
N ILE A 202 -11.93 17.89 -22.77
CA ILE A 202 -13.34 17.88 -23.18
C ILE A 202 -13.44 17.69 -24.69
N ALA A 203 -12.64 18.44 -25.46
CA ALA A 203 -12.62 18.28 -26.91
C ALA A 203 -12.23 16.84 -27.31
N THR A 204 -11.26 16.24 -26.61
CA THR A 204 -10.86 14.85 -26.86
C THR A 204 -11.97 13.87 -26.48
N LYS A 205 -12.63 14.07 -25.33
CA LYS A 205 -13.78 13.27 -24.89
C LYS A 205 -14.89 13.26 -25.93
N GLU A 206 -15.26 14.43 -26.46
CA GLU A 206 -16.32 14.59 -27.46
C GLU A 206 -15.92 13.99 -28.82
N LYS A 207 -14.70 14.27 -29.29
CA LYS A 207 -14.18 13.79 -30.58
C LYS A 207 -14.25 12.26 -30.72
N TYR A 208 -13.90 11.54 -29.66
CA TYR A 208 -13.86 10.06 -29.66
C TYR A 208 -15.11 9.42 -29.04
N GLY A 209 -16.05 10.22 -28.54
CA GLY A 209 -17.32 9.74 -27.97
C GLY A 209 -17.16 8.95 -26.67
N PHE A 210 -16.31 9.42 -25.76
CA PHE A 210 -16.13 8.81 -24.44
C PHE A 210 -17.27 9.22 -23.48
N ASP A 211 -17.82 8.26 -22.74
CA ASP A 211 -18.88 8.48 -21.76
C ASP A 211 -18.35 9.20 -20.51
N ALA A 212 -17.17 8.81 -20.00
CA ALA A 212 -16.54 9.37 -18.80
C ALA A 212 -15.01 9.52 -18.97
N VAL A 213 -14.41 10.35 -18.12
CA VAL A 213 -12.96 10.61 -18.09
C VAL A 213 -12.39 10.40 -16.69
N PHE A 214 -11.20 9.81 -16.60
CA PHE A 214 -10.38 9.77 -15.38
C PHE A 214 -9.02 10.43 -15.61
N LEU A 215 -8.72 11.46 -14.82
CA LEU A 215 -7.45 12.18 -14.84
C LEU A 215 -6.49 11.58 -13.79
N SER A 216 -5.31 11.18 -14.22
CA SER A 216 -4.30 10.54 -13.38
C SER A 216 -2.88 10.89 -13.80
N ILE A 217 -2.65 12.15 -14.18
CA ILE A 217 -1.35 12.65 -14.65
C ILE A 217 -0.28 12.72 -13.55
N GLY A 218 -0.69 12.67 -12.28
CA GLY A 218 0.21 12.76 -11.13
C GLY A 218 0.86 14.13 -10.95
N ALA A 219 1.93 14.19 -10.16
CA ALA A 219 2.68 15.40 -9.88
C ALA A 219 4.06 15.35 -10.55
N GLN A 220 4.15 15.62 -11.86
CA GLN A 220 5.36 15.35 -12.65
C GLN A 220 6.45 16.42 -12.52
N ASN A 221 6.11 17.63 -12.05
CA ASN A 221 7.03 18.76 -12.05
C ASN A 221 7.86 18.78 -10.76
N ALA A 222 9.18 18.86 -10.86
CA ALA A 222 10.03 18.95 -9.68
C ALA A 222 9.85 20.29 -8.97
N LYS A 223 9.73 20.26 -7.63
CA LYS A 223 9.77 21.47 -6.82
C LYS A 223 11.24 21.88 -6.62
N LEU A 224 11.61 23.00 -7.22
CA LEU A 224 12.95 23.58 -7.09
C LEU A 224 12.91 24.77 -6.12
N VAL A 225 14.02 24.97 -5.41
CA VAL A 225 14.28 26.19 -4.65
C VAL A 225 15.34 26.97 -5.41
N ASP A 226 15.15 28.29 -5.46
CA ASP A 226 16.14 29.19 -6.02
C ASP A 226 17.34 29.28 -5.06
N ILE A 227 18.44 28.65 -5.45
CA ILE A 227 19.71 28.68 -4.72
C ILE A 227 20.60 29.70 -5.42
N LYS A 228 20.97 30.76 -4.70
CA LYS A 228 21.90 31.78 -5.22
C LYS A 228 23.17 31.09 -5.70
N SER A 229 23.55 31.31 -6.95
CA SER A 229 24.65 30.55 -7.56
C SER A 229 25.50 31.43 -8.47
N ASP A 230 26.82 31.24 -8.40
CA ASP A 230 27.78 31.75 -9.38
C ASP A 230 28.02 30.78 -10.55
N GLN A 231 27.17 29.75 -10.67
CA GLN A 231 27.20 28.70 -11.69
C GLN A 231 28.46 27.82 -11.67
N SER A 232 29.26 27.89 -10.60
CA SER A 232 30.46 27.04 -10.44
C SER A 232 30.13 25.56 -10.19
N ILE A 233 28.91 25.24 -9.73
CA ILE A 233 28.41 23.88 -9.53
C ILE A 233 27.05 23.75 -10.23
N PRO A 234 26.83 22.71 -11.06
CA PRO A 234 25.53 22.45 -11.67
C PRO A 234 24.48 22.06 -10.60
N SER A 235 23.28 22.64 -10.73
CA SER A 235 22.11 22.30 -9.93
C SER A 235 21.09 21.54 -10.78
N LEU A 236 20.81 20.29 -10.43
CA LEU A 236 20.01 19.35 -11.22
C LEU A 236 18.72 18.96 -10.47
N SER A 237 17.70 18.55 -11.21
CA SER A 237 16.45 18.03 -10.65
C SER A 237 16.53 16.53 -10.39
N ALA A 238 16.12 16.07 -9.20
CA ALA A 238 16.09 14.64 -8.88
C ALA A 238 15.22 13.82 -9.84
N ILE A 239 14.09 14.37 -10.28
CA ILE A 239 13.16 13.68 -11.20
C ILE A 239 13.80 13.53 -12.58
N GLU A 240 14.46 14.57 -13.08
CA GLU A 240 15.15 14.53 -14.38
C GLU A 240 16.30 13.52 -14.37
N ILE A 241 17.03 13.43 -13.26
CA ILE A 241 18.09 12.44 -13.06
C ILE A 241 17.52 11.02 -13.12
N LEU A 242 16.48 10.73 -12.34
CA LEU A 242 15.90 9.39 -12.27
C LEU A 242 15.28 8.98 -13.62
N ARG A 243 14.60 9.92 -14.29
CA ARG A 243 14.12 9.71 -15.67
C ARG A 243 15.26 9.47 -16.64
N GLY A 244 16.34 10.23 -16.54
CA GLY A 244 17.55 10.04 -17.34
C GLY A 244 18.18 8.67 -17.13
N ILE A 245 18.19 8.13 -15.89
CA ILE A 245 18.65 6.76 -15.61
C ILE A 245 17.75 5.71 -16.28
N GLU A 246 16.43 5.92 -16.29
CA GLU A 246 15.50 5.00 -16.96
C GLU A 246 15.70 5.01 -18.48
N ASP A 247 15.88 6.20 -19.05
CA ASP A 247 16.04 6.41 -20.50
C ASP A 247 17.50 6.23 -20.98
N ASP A 248 18.39 5.77 -20.09
CA ASP A 248 19.83 5.58 -20.34
C ASP A 248 20.54 6.84 -20.89
N VAL A 249 20.08 8.01 -20.44
CA VAL A 249 20.65 9.33 -20.72
C VAL A 249 21.69 9.70 -19.66
N ALA A 250 22.77 10.38 -20.09
CA ALA A 250 23.79 10.86 -19.17
C ALA A 250 23.21 11.81 -18.11
N THR A 251 23.32 11.41 -16.84
CA THR A 251 22.72 12.13 -15.70
C THR A 251 23.58 13.30 -15.20
N GLY A 252 24.87 13.32 -15.56
CA GLY A 252 25.81 14.29 -15.01
C GLY A 252 26.21 14.05 -13.56
N LEU A 253 25.82 12.93 -12.93
CA LEU A 253 26.26 12.57 -11.59
C LEU A 253 27.73 12.14 -11.61
N HIS A 254 28.62 12.93 -10.99
CA HIS A 254 30.05 12.66 -10.95
C HIS A 254 30.71 13.32 -9.73
N GLY A 255 31.92 12.87 -9.37
CA GLY A 255 32.71 13.50 -8.31
C GLY A 255 32.01 13.46 -6.94
N HIS A 256 31.93 14.62 -6.28
CA HIS A 256 31.27 14.78 -4.98
C HIS A 256 29.81 15.21 -5.17
N VAL A 257 28.86 14.28 -5.03
CA VAL A 257 27.43 14.54 -5.25
C VAL A 257 26.76 14.93 -3.94
N VAL A 258 26.02 16.04 -3.96
CA VAL A 258 25.20 16.50 -2.83
C VAL A 258 23.73 16.47 -3.21
N VAL A 259 22.92 15.67 -2.52
CA VAL A 259 21.47 15.61 -2.70
C VAL A 259 20.80 16.46 -1.63
N TYR A 260 19.94 17.38 -2.03
CA TYR A 260 19.22 18.29 -1.12
C TYR A 260 17.76 17.87 -1.00
N GLY A 261 17.42 17.24 0.11
CA GLY A 261 16.09 16.67 0.35
C GLY A 261 16.16 15.42 1.23
N GLY A 262 15.05 15.05 1.86
CA GLY A 262 15.00 13.94 2.83
C GLY A 262 13.93 12.88 2.57
N GLY A 263 13.22 12.95 1.45
CA GLY A 263 12.23 11.94 1.05
C GLY A 263 12.83 10.77 0.26
N ASN A 264 12.02 9.76 -0.08
CA ASN A 264 12.51 8.56 -0.78
C ASN A 264 13.21 8.89 -2.11
N THR A 265 12.70 9.87 -2.89
CA THR A 265 13.36 10.35 -4.11
C THR A 265 14.80 10.82 -3.87
N ALA A 266 15.08 11.45 -2.73
CA ALA A 266 16.43 11.89 -2.38
C ALA A 266 17.35 10.70 -2.11
N ILE A 267 16.83 9.68 -1.43
CA ILE A 267 17.56 8.44 -1.15
C ILE A 267 17.81 7.63 -2.43
N ASP A 268 16.80 7.51 -3.30
CA ASP A 268 16.92 6.82 -4.58
C ASP A 268 17.97 7.48 -5.49
N VAL A 269 18.01 8.81 -5.55
CA VAL A 269 19.08 9.55 -6.26
C VAL A 269 20.43 9.31 -5.61
N ALA A 270 20.53 9.37 -4.28
CA ALA A 270 21.80 9.19 -3.58
C ALA A 270 22.40 7.81 -3.82
N ARG A 271 21.59 6.76 -3.69
CA ARG A 271 21.99 5.37 -3.95
C ARG A 271 22.29 5.11 -5.42
N SER A 272 21.56 5.76 -6.33
CA SER A 272 21.88 5.73 -7.77
C SER A 272 23.21 6.41 -8.07
N ALA A 273 23.52 7.54 -7.42
CA ALA A 273 24.80 8.23 -7.59
C ALA A 273 25.99 7.35 -7.18
N VAL A 274 25.86 6.56 -6.11
CA VAL A 274 26.87 5.56 -5.71
C VAL A 274 27.11 4.55 -6.85
N ARG A 275 26.04 3.99 -7.42
CA ARG A 275 26.11 3.02 -8.53
C ARG A 275 26.69 3.60 -9.82
N MET A 276 26.54 4.91 -10.01
CA MET A 276 27.13 5.64 -11.13
C MET A 276 28.60 6.05 -10.90
N GLY A 277 29.21 5.62 -9.79
CA GLY A 277 30.63 5.84 -9.52
C GLY A 277 30.96 7.22 -8.94
N ALA A 278 30.01 7.87 -8.26
CA ALA A 278 30.31 9.07 -7.48
C ALA A 278 31.41 8.79 -6.44
N LYS A 279 32.35 9.73 -6.27
CA LYS A 279 33.45 9.61 -5.30
C LYS A 279 32.97 9.69 -3.86
N SER A 280 31.96 10.52 -3.62
CA SER A 280 31.25 10.60 -2.34
C SER A 280 29.84 11.11 -2.57
N VAL A 281 28.89 10.66 -1.75
CA VAL A 281 27.49 11.10 -1.81
C VAL A 281 27.06 11.61 -0.44
N LYS A 282 26.53 12.83 -0.39
CA LYS A 282 25.99 13.45 0.82
C LYS A 282 24.52 13.81 0.64
N VAL A 283 23.68 13.49 1.62
CA VAL A 283 22.27 13.88 1.66
C VAL A 283 22.10 14.98 2.70
N VAL A 284 21.81 16.19 2.25
CA VAL A 284 21.65 17.38 3.10
C VAL A 284 20.17 17.53 3.46
N VAL A 285 19.87 17.52 4.76
CA VAL A 285 18.51 17.65 5.28
C VAL A 285 18.40 18.74 6.34
N ARG A 286 17.27 19.46 6.33
CA ARG A 286 17.01 20.59 7.25
C ARG A 286 16.65 20.17 8.67
N ASN A 287 16.18 18.93 8.83
CA ASN A 287 15.76 18.37 10.12
C ASN A 287 16.79 17.35 10.61
N SER A 288 16.50 16.70 11.73
CA SER A 288 17.23 15.52 12.18
C SER A 288 16.94 14.31 11.30
N GLN A 289 17.81 13.31 11.35
CA GLN A 289 17.70 12.09 10.54
C GLN A 289 16.43 11.29 10.87
N ASP A 290 16.02 11.22 12.14
CA ASP A 290 14.79 10.56 12.62
C ASP A 290 13.50 11.22 12.10
N LYS A 291 13.59 12.46 11.59
CA LYS A 291 12.48 13.21 11.01
C LYS A 291 12.52 13.26 9.49
N MET A 292 13.36 12.45 8.86
CA MET A 292 13.37 12.32 7.40
C MET A 292 12.08 11.66 6.94
N PRO A 293 11.41 12.19 5.89
CA PRO A 293 10.22 11.54 5.33
C PRO A 293 10.48 10.20 4.64
N ALA A 294 11.74 9.88 4.30
CA ALA A 294 12.09 8.59 3.72
C ALA A 294 11.91 7.44 4.71
N HIS A 295 11.63 6.24 4.20
CA HIS A 295 11.50 5.05 5.05
C HIS A 295 12.82 4.69 5.72
N TYR A 296 12.72 4.21 6.95
CA TYR A 296 13.88 3.86 7.77
C TYR A 296 14.77 2.80 7.11
N GLU A 297 14.17 1.80 6.47
CA GLU A 297 14.90 0.74 5.74
C GLU A 297 15.72 1.33 4.57
N GLU A 298 15.13 2.22 3.78
CA GLU A 298 15.83 2.90 2.68
C GLU A 298 16.98 3.79 3.16
N ILE A 299 16.79 4.46 4.30
CA ILE A 299 17.84 5.25 4.95
C ILE A 299 19.00 4.35 5.37
N ASN A 300 18.71 3.21 6.01
CA ASN A 300 19.74 2.26 6.44
C ASN A 300 20.52 1.67 5.25
N GLU A 301 19.83 1.26 4.19
CA GLU A 301 20.47 0.76 2.98
C GLU A 301 21.40 1.81 2.34
N ALA A 302 21.00 3.08 2.34
CA ALA A 302 21.85 4.17 1.86
C ALA A 302 23.12 4.35 2.73
N LEU A 303 22.98 4.26 4.06
CA LEU A 303 24.12 4.33 4.99
C LEU A 303 25.09 3.15 4.78
N GLU A 304 24.57 1.94 4.57
CA GLU A 304 25.37 0.74 4.24
C GLU A 304 26.13 0.91 2.91
N GLU A 305 25.54 1.64 1.97
CA GLU A 305 26.13 2.03 0.69
C GLU A 305 27.07 3.25 0.79
N ARG A 306 27.40 3.70 2.01
CA ARG A 306 28.32 4.82 2.34
C ARG A 306 27.80 6.20 1.93
N VAL A 307 26.49 6.38 1.82
CA VAL A 307 25.88 7.71 1.72
C VAL A 307 25.97 8.39 3.09
N GLU A 308 26.51 9.61 3.13
CA GLU A 308 26.60 10.40 4.37
C GLU A 308 25.36 11.30 4.51
N ILE A 309 24.63 11.18 5.62
CA ILE A 309 23.51 12.08 5.92
C ILE A 309 24.02 13.25 6.73
N VAL A 310 23.77 14.47 6.25
CA VAL A 310 24.17 15.74 6.87
C VAL A 310 22.93 16.44 7.41
N PRO A 311 22.54 16.16 8.67
CA PRO A 311 21.33 16.72 9.27
C PRO A 311 21.53 18.17 9.70
N PHE A 312 20.40 18.86 9.93
CA PHE A 312 20.36 20.25 10.37
C PHE A 312 21.16 21.20 9.47
N ARG A 313 21.03 21.03 8.15
CA ARG A 313 21.66 21.89 7.15
C ARG A 313 20.68 22.31 6.06
N SER A 314 20.86 23.54 5.59
CA SER A 314 20.17 24.05 4.41
C SER A 314 21.19 24.66 3.46
N ILE A 315 21.04 24.43 2.16
CA ILE A 315 21.89 25.08 1.17
C ILE A 315 21.45 26.54 1.05
N SER A 316 22.39 27.48 1.20
CA SER A 316 22.14 28.92 1.13
C SER A 316 22.59 29.49 -0.22
N GLU A 317 23.84 29.19 -0.62
CA GLU A 317 24.42 29.65 -1.88
C GLU A 317 25.47 28.68 -2.44
N ILE A 318 25.72 28.77 -3.74
CA ILE A 318 26.82 28.15 -4.47
C ILE A 318 27.82 29.25 -4.80
N LYS A 319 29.07 29.09 -4.35
CA LYS A 319 30.10 30.12 -4.49
C LYS A 319 31.50 29.52 -4.58
N LYS A 320 32.26 29.93 -5.61
CA LYS A 320 33.66 29.56 -5.86
C LYS A 320 33.91 28.05 -5.81
N GLY A 321 33.01 27.26 -6.39
CA GLY A 321 33.11 25.80 -6.43
C GLY A 321 32.81 25.12 -5.09
N GLN A 322 32.12 25.81 -4.16
CA GLN A 322 31.70 25.26 -2.87
C GLN A 322 30.21 25.51 -2.63
N LEU A 323 29.56 24.61 -1.89
CA LEU A 323 28.23 24.82 -1.35
C LEU A 323 28.34 25.45 0.03
N ILE A 324 27.68 26.58 0.24
CA ILE A 324 27.58 27.23 1.53
C ILE A 324 26.30 26.75 2.22
N LEU A 325 26.48 26.02 3.31
CA LEU A 325 25.42 25.47 4.12
C LEU A 325 25.16 26.36 5.34
N GLU A 326 23.90 26.66 5.60
CA GLU A 326 23.48 27.26 6.87
C GLU A 326 23.14 26.17 7.89
N LYS A 327 23.66 26.34 9.12
CA LYS A 327 23.31 25.49 10.25
C LYS A 327 21.88 25.77 10.68
N MET A 328 21.10 24.71 10.79
CA MET A 328 19.73 24.74 11.30
C MET A 328 19.71 24.33 12.78
N LYS A 329 18.71 24.78 13.52
CA LYS A 329 18.43 24.32 14.89
C LYS A 329 16.99 23.82 14.96
N ALA A 330 16.77 22.73 15.70
CA ALA A 330 15.44 22.22 15.97
C ALA A 330 14.58 23.28 16.69
N ASP A 331 13.37 23.52 16.18
CA ASP A 331 12.38 24.40 16.80
C ASP A 331 10.96 23.83 16.62
N GLY A 332 10.55 22.96 17.55
CA GLY A 332 9.26 22.27 17.47
C GLY A 332 9.11 21.43 16.20
N LYS A 333 8.10 21.76 15.36
CA LYS A 333 7.80 21.04 14.10
C LYS A 333 8.70 21.44 12.92
N ARG A 334 9.41 22.58 12.95
CA ARG A 334 10.26 23.04 11.84
C ARG A 334 11.61 23.55 12.33
N SER A 335 12.69 23.21 11.65
CA SER A 335 13.99 23.78 11.99
C SER A 335 14.13 25.24 11.56
N LYS A 336 14.79 26.06 12.39
CA LYS A 336 15.10 27.47 12.10
C LYS A 336 16.57 27.69 11.72
N PRO A 337 16.85 28.66 10.84
CA PRO A 337 18.22 29.08 10.51
C PRO A 337 18.92 29.68 11.74
N THR A 338 20.24 29.49 11.85
CA THR A 338 21.05 30.00 12.96
C THR A 338 21.97 31.16 12.59
N GLY A 339 22.08 31.51 11.31
CA GLY A 339 23.04 32.50 10.81
C GLY A 339 24.51 32.03 10.81
N LYS A 340 24.79 30.79 11.20
CA LYS A 340 26.13 30.18 11.12
C LYS A 340 26.26 29.40 9.82
N PHE A 341 27.32 29.67 9.08
CA PHE A 341 27.57 29.05 7.78
C PHE A 341 28.81 28.15 7.82
N GLU A 342 28.83 27.12 6.99
CA GLU A 342 30.00 26.29 6.68
C GLU A 342 30.02 25.98 5.19
N SER A 343 31.20 25.66 4.65
CA SER A 343 31.34 25.29 3.25
C SER A 343 31.67 23.81 3.10
N ILE A 344 31.12 23.19 2.05
CA ILE A 344 31.47 21.84 1.63
C ILE A 344 31.81 21.83 0.14
N GLU A 345 32.70 20.92 -0.24
CA GLU A 345 33.02 20.66 -1.64
C GLU A 345 31.89 19.83 -2.28
N ALA A 346 31.50 20.21 -3.49
CA ALA A 346 30.59 19.44 -4.32
C ALA A 346 30.91 19.64 -5.80
N SER A 347 30.75 18.59 -6.58
CA SER A 347 30.82 18.62 -8.05
C SER A 347 29.44 18.81 -8.67
N VAL A 348 28.38 18.38 -7.98
CA VAL A 348 26.98 18.47 -8.41
C VAL A 348 26.08 18.63 -7.20
N VAL A 349 25.05 19.47 -7.31
CA VAL A 349 23.93 19.49 -6.36
C VAL A 349 22.64 19.01 -7.03
N VAL A 350 21.93 18.07 -6.41
CA VAL A 350 20.65 17.56 -6.91
C VAL A 350 19.53 17.95 -5.96
N GLN A 351 18.49 18.64 -6.46
CA GLN A 351 17.36 19.09 -5.67
C GLN A 351 16.24 18.03 -5.65
N ALA A 352 15.85 17.60 -4.45
CA ALA A 352 14.84 16.57 -4.19
C ALA A 352 13.81 17.04 -3.15
N LEU A 353 13.15 18.18 -3.41
CA LEU A 353 12.33 18.92 -2.44
C LEU A 353 10.81 18.75 -2.61
N GLY A 354 10.39 17.78 -3.44
CA GLY A 354 8.98 17.49 -3.72
C GLY A 354 8.63 17.68 -5.19
N GLN A 355 7.33 17.56 -5.49
CA GLN A 355 6.80 17.60 -6.86
C GLN A 355 5.48 18.39 -6.91
N ASN A 356 5.11 18.94 -8.06
CA ASN A 356 3.88 19.69 -8.32
C ASN A 356 3.15 19.10 -9.54
N VAL A 357 1.84 19.33 -9.61
CA VAL A 357 1.02 18.96 -10.78
C VAL A 357 1.32 19.91 -11.94
N ASP A 358 1.26 19.39 -13.17
CA ASP A 358 1.28 20.23 -14.37
C ASP A 358 -0.11 20.85 -14.57
N GLU A 359 -0.18 22.18 -14.45
CA GLU A 359 -1.43 22.93 -14.54
C GLU A 359 -1.93 23.09 -15.98
N SER A 360 -1.06 22.86 -16.99
CA SER A 360 -1.39 23.13 -18.40
C SER A 360 -2.59 22.33 -18.93
N LEU A 361 -2.84 21.14 -18.36
CA LEU A 361 -4.02 20.32 -18.69
C LEU A 361 -5.34 20.96 -18.22
N LEU A 362 -5.27 21.84 -17.22
CA LEU A 362 -6.43 22.46 -16.57
C LEU A 362 -6.76 23.84 -17.14
N ASP A 363 -5.83 24.48 -17.86
CA ASP A 363 -6.00 25.83 -18.43
C ASP A 363 -7.25 25.94 -19.32
N ASN A 364 -7.59 24.87 -20.04
CA ASN A 364 -8.74 24.81 -20.95
C ASN A 364 -10.03 24.28 -20.26
N LEU A 365 -9.97 23.89 -18.98
CA LEU A 365 -11.08 23.33 -18.23
C LEU A 365 -11.72 24.38 -17.32
N SER A 366 -12.66 25.16 -17.87
CA SER A 366 -13.40 26.17 -17.10
C SER A 366 -14.10 25.53 -15.89
N GLY A 367 -13.68 25.89 -14.68
CA GLY A 367 -14.28 25.41 -13.43
C GLY A 367 -13.38 24.47 -12.61
N LEU A 368 -12.27 23.99 -13.17
CA LEU A 368 -11.24 23.31 -12.38
C LEU A 368 -10.19 24.32 -11.93
N LYS A 369 -9.92 24.37 -10.63
CA LYS A 369 -8.82 25.12 -10.07
C LYS A 369 -8.00 24.19 -9.20
N LEU A 370 -6.68 24.41 -9.21
CA LEU A 370 -5.80 23.79 -8.24
C LEU A 370 -5.86 24.61 -6.96
N GLU A 371 -6.15 23.95 -5.84
CA GLU A 371 -5.93 24.50 -4.50
C GLU A 371 -4.66 23.85 -3.95
N ASP A 372 -3.72 24.67 -3.45
CA ASP A 372 -2.40 24.21 -2.99
C ASP A 372 -1.63 23.32 -4.00
N GLY A 373 -1.88 23.50 -5.30
CA GLY A 373 -1.20 22.75 -6.38
C GLY A 373 -1.74 21.35 -6.62
N VAL A 374 -2.94 21.02 -6.10
CA VAL A 374 -3.67 19.77 -6.35
C VAL A 374 -5.13 20.04 -6.76
N LEU A 375 -5.73 19.12 -7.50
CA LEU A 375 -7.10 19.23 -7.99
C LEU A 375 -8.08 18.74 -6.91
N GLU A 376 -9.03 19.59 -6.54
CA GLU A 376 -10.10 19.18 -5.63
C GLU A 376 -11.06 18.19 -6.28
N VAL A 377 -11.42 17.15 -5.51
CA VAL A 377 -12.40 16.15 -5.88
C VAL A 377 -13.31 15.83 -4.71
N ASP A 378 -14.53 15.37 -5.01
CA ASP A 378 -15.48 14.95 -3.99
C ASP A 378 -15.14 13.58 -3.38
N ALA A 379 -16.00 13.10 -2.48
CA ALA A 379 -15.83 11.79 -1.85
C ALA A 379 -15.87 10.61 -2.86
N HIS A 380 -16.39 10.82 -4.07
CA HIS A 380 -16.45 9.84 -5.15
C HIS A 380 -15.27 9.96 -6.14
N MET A 381 -14.31 10.85 -5.89
CA MET A 381 -13.22 11.19 -6.80
C MET A 381 -13.68 11.95 -8.05
N MET A 382 -14.90 12.51 -8.05
CA MET A 382 -15.41 13.33 -9.15
C MET A 382 -14.96 14.78 -8.97
N SER A 383 -14.51 15.39 -10.06
CA SER A 383 -14.22 16.82 -10.10
C SER A 383 -15.52 17.65 -10.16
N PRO A 384 -15.45 18.99 -10.04
CA PRO A 384 -16.61 19.86 -10.29
C PRO A 384 -17.25 19.71 -11.68
N ILE A 385 -16.52 19.15 -12.65
CA ILE A 385 -17.06 18.86 -13.99
C ILE A 385 -17.67 17.46 -14.00
N GLU A 386 -18.96 17.38 -14.31
CA GLU A 386 -19.70 16.12 -14.34
C GLU A 386 -19.09 15.12 -15.34
N GLY A 387 -18.94 13.87 -14.91
CA GLY A 387 -18.34 12.80 -15.72
C GLY A 387 -16.80 12.87 -15.85
N VAL A 388 -16.15 13.84 -15.19
CA VAL A 388 -14.69 13.93 -15.08
C VAL A 388 -14.27 13.62 -13.65
N PHE A 389 -13.49 12.55 -13.50
CA PHE A 389 -12.95 12.07 -12.24
C PHE A 389 -11.44 12.29 -12.20
N ALA A 390 -10.84 12.36 -11.02
CA ALA A 390 -9.39 12.47 -10.88
C ALA A 390 -8.85 11.69 -9.67
N GLY A 391 -7.59 11.26 -9.74
CA GLY A 391 -6.96 10.48 -8.67
C GLY A 391 -5.44 10.36 -8.81
N GLY A 392 -4.82 9.62 -7.88
CA GLY A 392 -3.36 9.59 -7.72
C GLY A 392 -2.79 10.88 -7.14
N ASP A 393 -1.53 11.19 -7.43
CA ASP A 393 -0.78 12.30 -6.80
C ASP A 393 -1.26 13.71 -7.20
N MET A 394 -2.22 13.81 -8.13
CA MET A 394 -2.78 15.09 -8.56
C MET A 394 -3.93 15.60 -7.69
N VAL A 395 -4.44 14.78 -6.76
CA VAL A 395 -5.50 15.17 -5.81
C VAL A 395 -4.93 15.26 -4.39
N PRO A 396 -5.65 15.86 -3.41
CA PRO A 396 -5.19 15.90 -2.02
C PRO A 396 -5.06 14.49 -1.41
N SER A 397 -3.83 13.96 -1.37
CA SER A 397 -3.55 12.66 -0.72
C SER A 397 -2.10 12.48 -0.33
N GLU A 398 -1.84 11.44 0.45
CA GLU A 398 -0.50 10.91 0.63
C GLU A 398 0.04 10.39 -0.71
N ARG A 399 1.27 10.80 -1.05
CA ARG A 399 1.93 10.43 -2.31
C ARG A 399 2.65 9.11 -2.16
N ASN A 400 1.88 8.04 -2.16
CA ASN A 400 2.37 6.67 -2.15
C ASN A 400 1.66 5.84 -3.23
N VAL A 401 2.31 4.77 -3.69
CA VAL A 401 1.82 4.00 -4.84
C VAL A 401 0.53 3.26 -4.53
N THR A 402 0.38 2.75 -3.31
CA THR A 402 -0.81 2.01 -2.87
C THR A 402 -2.05 2.89 -2.80
N VAL A 403 -1.92 4.16 -2.39
CA VAL A 403 -2.98 5.18 -2.44
C VAL A 403 -3.38 5.47 -3.87
N ALA A 404 -2.42 5.60 -4.79
CA ALA A 404 -2.72 5.80 -6.20
C ALA A 404 -3.56 4.64 -6.78
N ILE A 405 -3.22 3.39 -6.44
CA ILE A 405 -4.00 2.20 -6.81
C ILE A 405 -5.39 2.24 -6.19
N GLY A 406 -5.49 2.57 -4.90
CA GLY A 406 -6.78 2.74 -4.19
C GLY A 406 -7.67 3.81 -4.82
N HIS A 407 -7.09 4.95 -5.23
CA HIS A 407 -7.78 6.00 -5.97
C HIS A 407 -8.30 5.50 -7.32
N GLY A 408 -7.46 4.79 -8.09
CA GLY A 408 -7.87 4.20 -9.36
C GLY A 408 -9.05 3.24 -9.22
N LYS A 409 -8.97 2.32 -8.25
CA LYS A 409 -10.06 1.39 -7.91
C LYS A 409 -11.35 2.12 -7.52
N LYS A 410 -11.22 3.10 -6.62
CA LYS A 410 -12.36 3.88 -6.12
C LYS A 410 -13.03 4.66 -7.25
N ALA A 411 -12.24 5.32 -8.09
CA ALA A 411 -12.73 6.04 -9.26
C ALA A 411 -13.43 5.10 -10.25
N ALA A 412 -12.84 3.94 -10.58
CA ALA A 412 -13.45 2.96 -11.48
C ALA A 412 -14.84 2.50 -11.00
N ARG A 413 -14.97 2.18 -9.71
CA ARG A 413 -16.26 1.80 -9.10
C ARG A 413 -17.28 2.95 -9.19
N ASN A 414 -16.86 4.18 -8.94
CA ASN A 414 -17.77 5.33 -8.98
C ASN A 414 -18.14 5.75 -10.40
N ILE A 415 -17.24 5.59 -11.38
CA ILE A 415 -17.53 5.75 -12.80
C ILE A 415 -18.60 4.74 -13.23
N ASP A 416 -18.42 3.46 -12.90
CA ASP A 416 -19.42 2.42 -13.20
C ASP A 416 -20.79 2.73 -12.59
N GLN A 417 -20.80 3.11 -11.31
CA GLN A 417 -22.02 3.51 -10.59
C GLN A 417 -22.68 4.76 -11.19
N TRP A 418 -21.89 5.77 -11.58
CA TRP A 418 -22.40 7.00 -12.20
C TRP A 418 -23.04 6.71 -13.55
N LEU A 419 -22.40 5.89 -14.40
CA LEU A 419 -22.96 5.48 -15.69
C LEU A 419 -24.26 4.69 -15.57
N GLN A 420 -24.46 4.00 -14.45
CA GLN A 420 -25.70 3.28 -14.13
C GLN A 420 -26.73 4.14 -13.39
N GLY A 421 -26.42 5.39 -13.02
CA GLY A 421 -27.27 6.27 -12.23
C GLY A 421 -27.45 5.83 -10.77
N LYS A 422 -26.51 5.06 -10.22
CA LYS A 422 -26.58 4.45 -8.88
C LYS A 422 -25.45 4.90 -7.96
N PHE A 423 -25.45 6.15 -7.50
CA PHE A 423 -24.53 6.58 -6.45
C PHE A 423 -24.89 5.96 -5.11
N GLN A 424 -24.09 5.00 -4.65
CA GLN A 424 -24.27 4.44 -3.33
C GLN A 424 -23.37 5.16 -2.31
N LYS A 425 -23.96 5.52 -1.17
CA LYS A 425 -23.19 5.94 -0.01
C LYS A 425 -22.27 4.80 0.45
N PRO A 426 -21.06 5.11 0.94
CA PRO A 426 -20.20 4.10 1.55
C PRO A 426 -20.93 3.37 2.68
N SER A 427 -20.78 2.05 2.75
CA SER A 427 -21.25 1.27 3.90
C SER A 427 -20.47 1.65 5.16
N LYS A 428 -21.11 1.52 6.32
CA LYS A 428 -20.40 1.69 7.60
C LYS A 428 -19.34 0.61 7.72
N LYS A 429 -18.10 1.00 8.03
CA LYS A 429 -17.02 0.04 8.34
C LYS A 429 -17.38 -0.77 9.58
N HIS A 430 -16.95 -2.03 9.63
CA HIS A 430 -17.01 -2.85 10.83
C HIS A 430 -16.08 -2.30 11.92
N GLU A 431 -16.30 -2.74 13.16
CA GLU A 431 -15.38 -2.41 14.26
C GLU A 431 -14.00 -3.01 14.00
N ILE A 432 -12.94 -2.27 14.35
CA ILE A 432 -11.55 -2.74 14.18
C ILE A 432 -11.24 -3.76 15.28
N ALA A 433 -10.59 -4.86 14.89
CA ALA A 433 -10.11 -5.87 15.82
C ALA A 433 -8.84 -5.40 16.52
N ASP A 434 -8.99 -4.85 17.72
CA ASP A 434 -7.88 -4.42 18.57
C ASP A 434 -7.21 -5.61 19.28
N HIS A 435 -5.92 -5.49 19.58
CA HIS A 435 -5.17 -6.51 20.33
C HIS A 435 -5.83 -6.89 21.67
N SER A 436 -6.44 -5.93 22.38
CA SER A 436 -7.15 -6.19 23.64
C SER A 436 -8.36 -7.13 23.52
N MET A 437 -8.87 -7.31 22.30
CA MET A 437 -9.97 -8.25 22.00
C MET A 437 -9.49 -9.67 21.72
N MET A 438 -8.18 -9.86 21.55
CA MET A 438 -7.56 -11.13 21.17
C MET A 438 -7.00 -11.85 22.40
N ASN A 439 -7.01 -13.18 22.35
CA ASN A 439 -6.33 -14.00 23.36
C ASN A 439 -5.02 -14.53 22.77
N THR A 440 -3.93 -13.83 23.06
CA THR A 440 -2.61 -14.12 22.47
C THR A 440 -1.92 -15.36 23.03
N TRP A 441 -2.43 -15.93 24.13
CA TRP A 441 -1.89 -17.14 24.75
C TRP A 441 -1.89 -18.37 23.81
N TYR A 442 -2.78 -18.37 22.82
CA TYR A 442 -2.89 -19.44 21.82
C TYR A 442 -1.87 -19.33 20.69
N TYR A 443 -1.11 -18.24 20.60
CA TYR A 443 -0.09 -18.04 19.58
C TYR A 443 1.30 -18.22 20.19
N SER A 444 2.16 -18.91 19.45
CA SER A 444 3.58 -19.04 19.81
C SER A 444 4.41 -17.96 19.13
N ASP A 445 5.51 -17.60 19.78
CA ASP A 445 6.56 -16.81 19.16
C ASP A 445 7.05 -17.51 17.88
N ALA A 446 7.10 -16.75 16.78
CA ALA A 446 7.62 -17.22 15.50
C ALA A 446 8.43 -16.09 14.87
N PRO A 447 9.75 -16.28 14.70
CA PRO A 447 10.62 -15.23 14.18
C PRO A 447 10.19 -14.85 12.76
N ARG A 448 10.26 -13.55 12.44
CA ARG A 448 9.98 -13.06 11.08
C ARG A 448 11.00 -13.62 10.09
N THR A 449 10.54 -14.05 8.93
CA THR A 449 11.41 -14.50 7.86
C THR A 449 12.16 -13.32 7.27
N ILE A 450 13.49 -13.39 7.25
CA ILE A 450 14.34 -12.37 6.66
C ILE A 450 14.52 -12.68 5.17
N ARG A 451 14.19 -11.69 4.32
CA ARG A 451 14.41 -11.81 2.87
C ARG A 451 15.91 -11.83 2.57
N PRO A 452 16.36 -12.63 1.60
CA PRO A 452 17.74 -12.56 1.14
C PRO A 452 18.01 -11.16 0.56
N MET A 453 19.19 -10.62 0.83
CA MET A 453 19.63 -9.34 0.26
C MET A 453 20.98 -9.51 -0.43
N LEU A 454 21.20 -8.75 -1.51
CA LEU A 454 22.51 -8.67 -2.13
C LEU A 454 23.55 -8.07 -1.17
N ASP A 455 24.79 -8.53 -1.25
CA ASP A 455 25.90 -7.98 -0.47
C ASP A 455 26.17 -6.51 -0.81
N ALA A 456 26.53 -5.70 0.18
CA ALA A 456 26.77 -4.26 0.01
C ALA A 456 27.75 -3.91 -1.13
N VAL A 457 28.79 -4.71 -1.35
CA VAL A 457 29.77 -4.51 -2.44
C VAL A 457 29.11 -4.69 -3.82
N ARG A 458 28.20 -5.66 -3.96
CA ARG A 458 27.46 -5.89 -5.20
C ARG A 458 26.41 -4.81 -5.46
N ARG A 459 25.79 -4.27 -4.41
CA ARG A 459 24.85 -3.14 -4.51
C ARG A 459 25.49 -1.89 -5.14
N GLN A 460 26.79 -1.68 -4.95
CA GLN A 460 27.51 -0.50 -5.46
C GLN A 460 27.90 -0.60 -6.94
N SER A 461 27.84 -1.78 -7.57
CA SER A 461 28.41 -2.03 -8.90
C SER A 461 27.39 -2.28 -10.01
N GLY A 462 26.08 -2.11 -9.72
CA GLY A 462 25.05 -2.25 -10.74
C GLY A 462 23.62 -2.03 -10.24
N PHE A 463 22.67 -2.30 -11.12
CA PHE A 463 21.23 -2.13 -10.88
C PHE A 463 20.50 -3.47 -10.66
N ALA A 464 21.22 -4.51 -10.24
CA ALA A 464 20.60 -5.78 -9.87
C ALA A 464 19.65 -5.58 -8.68
N GLU A 465 18.57 -6.35 -8.65
CA GLU A 465 17.55 -6.27 -7.62
C GLU A 465 18.16 -6.54 -6.23
N VAL A 466 18.02 -5.59 -5.30
CA VAL A 466 18.72 -5.63 -4.00
C VAL A 466 18.11 -6.64 -3.04
N VAL A 467 16.78 -6.63 -2.94
CA VAL A 467 16.01 -7.50 -2.06
C VAL A 467 15.48 -8.66 -2.89
N GLY A 468 15.71 -9.88 -2.43
CA GLY A 468 15.23 -11.10 -3.06
C GLY A 468 13.89 -11.58 -2.51
N ASP A 469 13.36 -12.63 -3.15
CA ASP A 469 12.07 -13.22 -2.84
C ASP A 469 12.15 -14.28 -1.73
N LEU A 470 11.00 -14.55 -1.10
CA LEU A 470 10.83 -15.75 -0.28
C LEU A 470 10.71 -16.98 -1.20
N ASP A 471 11.14 -18.14 -0.72
CA ASP A 471 10.74 -19.41 -1.31
C ASP A 471 9.37 -19.86 -0.78
N GLU A 472 8.84 -20.94 -1.35
CA GLU A 472 7.52 -21.50 -1.00
C GLU A 472 7.39 -21.85 0.49
N THR A 473 8.45 -22.44 1.08
CA THR A 473 8.42 -22.88 2.49
C THR A 473 8.38 -21.66 3.41
N ASN A 474 9.22 -20.69 3.11
CA ASN A 474 9.33 -19.43 3.82
C ASN A 474 8.07 -18.57 3.67
N ALA A 475 7.47 -18.49 2.48
CA ALA A 475 6.23 -17.77 2.25
C ALA A 475 5.03 -18.40 2.98
N ALA A 476 4.92 -19.73 2.97
CA ALA A 476 3.88 -20.43 3.72
C ALA A 476 4.06 -20.26 5.23
N PHE A 477 5.30 -20.33 5.73
CA PHE A 477 5.60 -20.08 7.13
C PHE A 477 5.23 -18.64 7.54
N GLU A 478 5.64 -17.66 6.74
CA GLU A 478 5.32 -16.26 7.00
C GLU A 478 3.81 -16.00 6.98
N ALA A 479 3.06 -16.64 6.06
CA ALA A 479 1.60 -16.54 6.02
C ALA A 479 0.93 -17.13 7.28
N ARG A 480 1.42 -18.28 7.79
CA ARG A 480 0.94 -18.92 9.03
C ARG A 480 1.18 -18.09 10.28
N ARG A 481 2.00 -17.04 10.20
CA ARG A 481 2.16 -16.08 11.31
C ARG A 481 0.91 -15.20 11.48
N CYS A 482 -0.04 -15.19 10.55
CA CYS A 482 -1.27 -14.42 10.70
C CYS A 482 -2.13 -14.91 11.89
N MET A 483 -2.54 -13.99 12.76
CA MET A 483 -3.39 -14.31 13.93
C MET A 483 -4.90 -14.25 13.61
N SER A 484 -5.27 -14.13 12.34
CA SER A 484 -6.68 -14.04 11.90
C SER A 484 -7.52 -13.02 12.69
N CYS A 485 -6.93 -11.86 13.03
CA CYS A 485 -7.53 -10.85 13.90
C CYS A 485 -8.99 -10.54 13.52
N GLY A 486 -9.90 -10.73 14.47
CA GLY A 486 -11.29 -10.30 14.34
C GLY A 486 -12.23 -11.24 13.59
N ASN A 487 -11.75 -12.32 12.97
CA ASN A 487 -12.58 -13.21 12.16
C ASN A 487 -12.33 -14.68 12.52
N CYS A 488 -13.41 -15.47 12.57
CA CYS A 488 -13.34 -16.87 12.99
C CYS A 488 -12.61 -17.73 11.94
N PHE A 489 -11.56 -18.44 12.36
CA PHE A 489 -10.79 -19.39 11.54
C PHE A 489 -11.02 -20.85 11.95
N GLU A 490 -12.14 -21.14 12.63
CA GLU A 490 -12.58 -22.52 12.95
C GLU A 490 -11.64 -23.33 13.86
N CYS A 491 -10.89 -22.67 14.75
CA CYS A 491 -9.94 -23.31 15.69
C CYS A 491 -10.52 -24.28 16.74
N ASP A 492 -11.84 -24.50 16.77
CA ASP A 492 -12.54 -25.33 17.74
C ASP A 492 -12.46 -24.93 19.24
N ASN A 493 -11.72 -23.89 19.63
CA ASN A 493 -11.59 -23.48 21.03
C ASN A 493 -12.96 -23.23 21.68
N CYS A 494 -13.81 -22.40 21.07
CA CYS A 494 -15.15 -22.08 21.59
C CYS A 494 -16.04 -23.32 21.76
N TYR A 495 -15.86 -24.33 20.90
CA TYR A 495 -16.57 -25.60 20.98
C TYR A 495 -16.03 -26.47 22.12
N GLY A 496 -14.70 -26.56 22.26
CA GLY A 496 -14.05 -27.38 23.28
C GLY A 496 -14.21 -26.83 24.71
N VAL A 497 -14.20 -25.50 24.89
CA VAL A 497 -14.28 -24.88 26.23
C VAL A 497 -15.72 -24.67 26.71
N CYS A 498 -16.73 -24.94 25.88
CA CYS A 498 -18.12 -24.68 26.25
C CYS A 498 -18.60 -25.68 27.33
N PRO A 499 -18.86 -25.22 28.57
CA PRO A 499 -19.18 -26.14 29.67
C PRO A 499 -20.54 -26.84 29.49
N ASP A 500 -21.44 -26.25 28.70
CA ASP A 500 -22.81 -26.74 28.52
C ASP A 500 -23.03 -27.40 27.15
N ASN A 501 -21.99 -27.55 26.32
CA ASN A 501 -22.07 -28.03 24.93
C ASN A 501 -23.08 -27.24 24.06
N ALA A 502 -23.13 -25.93 24.27
CA ALA A 502 -24.05 -25.01 23.59
C ALA A 502 -23.51 -24.47 22.25
N VAL A 503 -22.42 -25.03 21.72
CA VAL A 503 -21.81 -24.62 20.45
C VAL A 503 -21.93 -25.76 19.44
N ILE A 504 -22.41 -25.46 18.23
CA ILE A 504 -22.57 -26.41 17.13
C ILE A 504 -21.54 -26.10 16.05
N LYS A 505 -20.86 -27.12 15.52
CA LYS A 505 -20.09 -26.99 14.28
C LYS A 505 -21.02 -27.04 13.07
N LEU A 506 -21.03 -26.01 12.25
CA LEU A 506 -21.88 -25.96 11.05
C LEU A 506 -21.25 -26.64 9.82
N GLY A 507 -19.97 -27.03 9.93
CA GLY A 507 -19.16 -27.59 8.86
C GLY A 507 -18.13 -26.58 8.36
N ALA A 508 -17.22 -27.04 7.49
CA ALA A 508 -16.10 -26.24 6.99
C ALA A 508 -16.56 -24.92 6.33
N GLY A 509 -15.95 -23.81 6.74
CA GLY A 509 -16.24 -22.46 6.26
C GLY A 509 -17.58 -21.88 6.74
N LYS A 510 -18.31 -22.58 7.61
CA LYS A 510 -19.62 -22.14 8.14
C LYS A 510 -19.56 -21.73 9.60
N ARG A 511 -18.38 -21.79 10.23
CA ARG A 511 -18.13 -21.42 11.64
C ARG A 511 -18.97 -22.27 12.59
N PHE A 512 -19.38 -21.67 13.70
CA PHE A 512 -20.17 -22.29 14.73
C PHE A 512 -21.46 -21.53 14.98
N GLU A 513 -22.45 -22.22 15.54
CA GLU A 513 -23.71 -21.66 16.00
C GLU A 513 -23.86 -21.85 17.50
N PHE A 514 -24.41 -20.85 18.20
CA PHE A 514 -24.71 -20.95 19.62
C PHE A 514 -26.16 -21.41 19.83
N LYS A 515 -26.36 -22.54 20.51
CA LYS A 515 -27.68 -22.97 21.00
C LYS A 515 -28.08 -22.13 22.21
N TYR A 516 -28.75 -21.01 21.98
CA TYR A 516 -29.13 -20.10 23.07
C TYR A 516 -30.05 -20.74 24.13
N ASP A 517 -30.79 -21.81 23.81
CA ASP A 517 -31.55 -22.59 24.80
C ASP A 517 -30.66 -23.23 25.90
N TYR A 518 -29.38 -23.46 25.62
CA TYR A 518 -28.42 -24.12 26.52
C TYR A 518 -27.20 -23.22 26.85
N CYS A 519 -27.13 -22.02 26.28
CA CYS A 519 -26.02 -21.10 26.54
C CYS A 519 -26.33 -20.25 27.78
N LYS A 520 -25.68 -20.55 28.92
CA LYS A 520 -25.86 -19.76 30.15
C LYS A 520 -25.17 -18.39 30.16
N GLY A 521 -24.54 -17.96 29.06
CA GLY A 521 -23.90 -16.64 28.97
C GLY A 521 -22.59 -16.48 29.74
N CYS A 522 -21.87 -17.55 30.08
CA CYS A 522 -20.65 -17.50 30.91
C CYS A 522 -19.41 -16.87 30.25
N ALA A 523 -19.50 -16.38 29.02
CA ALA A 523 -18.43 -15.74 28.26
C ALA A 523 -17.15 -16.55 27.96
N MET A 524 -17.01 -17.79 28.42
CA MET A 524 -15.80 -18.62 28.15
C MET A 524 -15.45 -18.70 26.65
N CYS A 525 -16.45 -18.89 25.77
CA CYS A 525 -16.21 -18.92 24.33
C CYS A 525 -15.63 -17.60 23.78
N ALA A 526 -15.98 -16.45 24.37
CA ALA A 526 -15.46 -15.15 23.99
C ALA A 526 -14.05 -14.94 24.55
N THR A 527 -13.82 -15.26 25.83
CA THR A 527 -12.52 -15.15 26.49
C THR A 527 -11.45 -16.05 25.86
N GLU A 528 -11.84 -17.25 25.45
CA GLU A 528 -10.93 -18.24 24.85
C GLU A 528 -10.87 -18.12 23.31
N CYS A 529 -11.47 -17.08 22.73
CA CYS A 529 -11.41 -16.82 21.30
C CYS A 529 -10.06 -16.19 20.95
N PRO A 530 -9.15 -16.89 20.25
CA PRO A 530 -7.79 -16.40 20.03
C PRO A 530 -7.76 -15.19 19.09
N CYS A 531 -8.66 -15.15 18.10
CA CYS A 531 -8.78 -14.04 17.16
C CYS A 531 -9.72 -12.92 17.63
N GLY A 532 -10.46 -13.10 18.73
CA GLY A 532 -11.48 -12.15 19.13
C GLY A 532 -12.57 -12.00 18.06
N ALA A 533 -13.22 -13.10 17.66
CA ALA A 533 -14.35 -13.09 16.71
C ALA A 533 -15.72 -13.22 17.41
N ILE A 534 -15.74 -13.31 18.74
CA ILE A 534 -16.95 -13.45 19.55
C ILE A 534 -17.09 -12.23 20.45
N LYS A 535 -18.30 -11.69 20.55
CA LYS A 535 -18.67 -10.61 21.47
C LYS A 535 -19.78 -11.09 22.40
N MET A 536 -19.70 -10.70 23.66
CA MET A 536 -20.84 -10.83 24.58
C MET A 536 -21.75 -9.62 24.38
N GLU A 537 -23.02 -9.87 24.08
CA GLU A 537 -24.05 -8.85 23.97
C GLU A 537 -25.07 -9.03 25.10
N PRO A 538 -25.56 -7.94 25.72
CA PRO A 538 -26.65 -8.03 26.68
C PRO A 538 -27.88 -8.72 26.09
N GLU A 539 -28.51 -9.60 26.87
CA GLU A 539 -29.79 -10.18 26.49
C GLU A 539 -30.86 -9.09 26.57
N LEU A 540 -31.43 -8.71 25.43
CA LEU A 540 -32.56 -7.79 25.39
C LEU A 540 -33.81 -8.54 25.87
N ILE A 541 -34.32 -8.16 27.04
CA ILE A 541 -35.52 -8.73 27.69
C ILE A 541 -36.77 -8.39 26.89
#